data_AF-A0A2W7A8P5-F1
#
_entry.id   AF-A0A2W7A8P5-F1
#
_cell.length_a   1.000
_cell.length_b   1.000
_cell.length_c   1.000
_cell.angle_alpha   90.00
_cell.angle_beta   90.00
_cell.angle_gamma   90.00
#
_symmetry.space_group_name_H-M   'P 1'
#
loop_
_entity.id
_entity.type
_entity.pdbx_description
1 polymer ?
#
loop_
_entity_poly.entity_id
_entity_poly.type
_entity_poly.pdbx_seq_one_letter_code
_entity_poly.pdbx_strand_id
1 'polypeptide(L)'
;MAENLKAAENDDKILIEFIHTPAYSPSLNLAEYEIHLLRLEKLHHLSSNTSITEIEAKLKDVHILINLEQISKTLGDFWQRTYPRL
;
A
#
# COMPACT_ATOMS: atom_id res chain seq x y z
N MET A 1 8.53 -28.77 19.47
CA MET A 1 10.00 -28.67 19.40
C MET A 1 10.34 -27.18 19.53
N ALA A 2 10.98 -26.83 20.64
CA ALA A 2 11.69 -25.59 21.02
C ALA A 2 11.22 -24.24 20.39
N GLU A 3 10.57 -23.35 21.14
CA GLU A 3 11.16 -22.39 22.10
C GLU A 3 11.70 -21.10 21.45
N ASN A 4 11.38 -20.00 22.16
CA ASN A 4 12.05 -18.69 22.17
C ASN A 4 11.66 -17.66 21.10
N LEU A 5 10.67 -16.83 21.46
CA LEU A 5 10.84 -15.38 21.36
C LEU A 5 10.40 -14.77 22.70
N LYS A 6 11.32 -14.77 23.67
CA LYS A 6 11.19 -13.96 24.89
C LYS A 6 11.59 -12.51 24.56
N ALA A 7 10.63 -11.63 24.81
CA ALA A 7 10.74 -10.24 25.25
C ALA A 7 11.47 -9.23 24.34
N ALA A 8 10.67 -8.31 23.79
CA ALA A 8 10.96 -6.88 23.96
C ALA A 8 9.80 -6.30 24.78
N GLU A 9 10.11 -5.77 25.96
CA GLU A 9 9.20 -4.94 26.75
C GLU A 9 8.91 -3.64 25.99
N ASN A 10 7.80 -3.64 25.27
CA ASN A 10 6.97 -2.48 25.00
C ASN A 10 5.54 -3.03 24.98
N ASP A 11 4.71 -2.58 25.92
CA ASP A 11 3.43 -3.21 26.25
C ASP A 11 2.33 -3.00 25.17
N ASP A 12 2.66 -2.26 24.10
CA ASP A 12 1.83 -2.15 22.90
C ASP A 12 2.22 -3.22 21.88
N LYS A 13 1.77 -4.45 22.09
CA LYS A 13 1.90 -5.51 21.09
C LYS A 13 0.92 -5.23 19.96
N ILE A 14 1.42 -4.67 18.87
CA ILE A 14 0.65 -4.54 17.62
C ILE A 14 0.35 -5.95 17.10
N LEU A 15 -0.92 -6.34 17.11
CA LEU A 15 -1.38 -7.55 16.44
C LEU A 15 -1.36 -7.28 14.93
N ILE A 16 -0.52 -8.00 14.20
CA ILE A 16 -0.44 -7.92 12.75
C ILE A 16 -1.12 -9.15 12.16
N GLU A 17 -2.19 -8.93 11.42
CA GLU A 17 -2.85 -9.96 10.63
C GLU A 17 -2.44 -9.84 9.17
N PHE A 18 -2.00 -10.94 8.58
CA PHE A 18 -1.65 -11.00 7.17
C PHE A 18 -2.86 -11.42 6.36
N ILE A 19 -3.28 -10.55 5.46
CA ILE A 19 -4.33 -10.84 4.50
C ILE A 19 -3.68 -11.38 3.23
N HIS A 20 -4.14 -12.54 2.75
CA HIS A 20 -3.65 -13.12 1.51
C HIS A 20 -4.21 -12.35 0.30
N THR A 21 -3.34 -11.65 -0.42
CA THR A 21 -3.68 -11.04 -1.72
C THR A 21 -3.29 -11.99 -2.86
N PRO A 22 -4.18 -12.28 -3.82
CA PRO A 22 -3.82 -13.13 -4.96
C PRO A 22 -2.66 -12.55 -5.77
N ALA A 23 -1.82 -13.42 -6.33
CA ALA A 23 -0.71 -13.00 -7.19
C ALA A 23 -1.21 -12.18 -8.38
N TYR A 24 -0.39 -11.23 -8.84
CA TYR A 24 -0.69 -10.36 -9.99
C TYR A 24 -2.04 -9.63 -9.91
N SER A 25 -2.46 -9.25 -8.69
CA SER A 25 -3.73 -8.54 -8.45
C SER A 25 -3.52 -7.10 -7.97
N PRO A 26 -2.85 -6.25 -8.75
CA PRO A 26 -2.53 -4.87 -8.36
C PRO A 26 -3.80 -4.03 -8.10
N SER A 27 -4.90 -4.36 -8.77
CA SER A 27 -6.20 -3.73 -8.59
C SER A 27 -6.84 -3.98 -7.23
N LEU A 28 -6.34 -4.96 -6.46
CA LEU A 28 -6.83 -5.31 -5.13
C LEU A 28 -5.90 -4.80 -4.01
N ASN A 29 -4.81 -4.11 -4.38
CA ASN A 29 -3.82 -3.60 -3.45
C ASN A 29 -3.91 -2.07 -3.41
N LEU A 30 -4.40 -1.55 -2.28
CA LEU A 30 -4.54 -0.12 -2.05
C LEU A 30 -3.21 0.62 -2.18
N ALA A 31 -2.10 0.04 -1.72
CA ALA A 31 -0.79 0.66 -1.80
C ALA A 31 -0.32 0.76 -3.25
N GLU A 32 -0.53 -0.27 -4.07
CA GLU A 32 -0.20 -0.18 -5.50
C GLU A 32 -1.07 0.85 -6.22
N TYR A 33 -2.35 0.96 -5.85
CA TYR A 33 -3.22 1.96 -6.45
C TYR A 33 -2.79 3.39 -6.08
N GLU A 34 -2.41 3.62 -4.83
CA GLU A 34 -1.85 4.90 -4.38
C GLU A 34 -0.53 5.24 -5.11
N ILE A 35 0.37 4.26 -5.24
CA ILE A 35 1.62 4.43 -6.00
C ILE A 35 1.32 4.77 -7.47
N HIS A 36 0.30 4.16 -8.06
CA HIS A 36 -0.13 4.47 -9.42
C HIS A 36 -0.59 5.93 -9.56
N LEU A 37 -1.43 6.42 -8.64
CA LEU A 37 -1.88 7.82 -8.63
C LEU A 37 -0.70 8.78 -8.45
N LEU A 38 0.21 8.47 -7.52
CA LEU A 38 1.42 9.26 -7.28
C LEU A 38 2.28 9.37 -8.54
N ARG A 39 2.46 8.25 -9.25
CA ARG A 39 3.19 8.23 -10.51
C ARG A 39 2.54 9.13 -11.55
N LEU A 40 1.23 9.05 -11.71
CA LEU A 40 0.49 9.88 -12.65
C LEU A 40 0.62 11.38 -12.34
N GLU A 41 0.49 11.74 -11.07
CA GLU A 41 0.48 13.15 -10.68
C GLU A 41 1.87 13.80 -10.67
N LYS A 42 2.89 13.11 -10.13
CA LYS A 42 4.20 13.72 -9.84
C LYS A 42 5.33 13.22 -10.73
N LEU A 43 5.25 11.99 -11.23
CA LEU A 43 6.41 11.29 -11.81
C LEU A 43 6.30 11.00 -13.31
N HIS A 44 5.10 11.06 -13.90
CA HIS A 44 4.81 10.57 -15.26
C HIS A 44 5.58 11.29 -16.37
N HIS A 45 5.95 12.55 -16.15
CA HIS A 45 6.65 13.39 -17.12
C HIS A 45 8.07 13.77 -16.69
N LEU A 46 8.65 13.03 -15.74
CA LEU A 46 10.03 13.29 -15.33
C LEU A 46 11.01 12.90 -16.43
N SER A 47 12.01 13.76 -16.63
CA SER A 47 13.14 13.47 -17.51
C SER A 47 13.91 12.28 -16.95
N SER A 48 14.46 11.45 -17.84
CA SER A 48 15.33 10.33 -17.45
C SER A 48 16.61 10.77 -16.72
N ASN A 49 16.96 12.06 -16.78
CA ASN A 49 18.11 12.64 -16.08
C ASN A 49 17.76 13.20 -14.70
N THR A 50 16.50 13.07 -14.25
CA THR A 50 16.07 13.56 -12.93
C THR A 50 16.78 12.78 -11.83
N SER A 51 17.42 13.49 -10.90
CA SER A 51 18.12 12.86 -9.77
C SER A 51 17.16 12.37 -8.68
N ILE A 52 17.63 11.46 -7.82
CA ILE A 52 16.86 10.97 -6.68
C ILE A 52 16.47 12.13 -5.74
N THR A 53 17.38 13.07 -5.50
CA THR A 53 17.12 14.23 -4.63
C THR A 53 16.00 15.12 -5.17
N GLU A 54 15.91 15.29 -6.49
CA GLU A 54 14.79 16.02 -7.12
C GLU A 54 13.47 15.25 -7.02
N ILE A 55 13.51 13.92 -7.13
CA ILE A 55 12.33 13.08 -6.92
C ILE A 55 11.84 13.20 -5.47
N GLU A 56 12.73 13.07 -4.49
CA GLU A 56 12.40 13.22 -3.06
C GLU A 56 11.78 14.59 -2.77
N ALA A 57 12.37 15.66 -3.33
CA ALA A 57 11.84 17.01 -3.18
C ALA A 57 10.41 17.15 -3.75
N LYS A 58 10.12 16.50 -4.89
CA LYS A 58 8.78 16.50 -5.51
C LYS A 58 7.74 15.70 -4.72
N LEU A 59 8.19 14.70 -3.96
CA LEU A 59 7.34 13.83 -3.16
C LEU A 59 7.05 14.39 -1.75
N LYS A 60 7.80 15.40 -1.31
CA LYS A 60 7.76 15.93 0.06
C LYS A 60 6.37 16.40 0.52
N ASP A 61 5.60 16.99 -0.38
CA ASP A 61 4.28 17.56 -0.09
C ASP A 61 3.13 16.71 -0.65
N VAL A 62 3.42 15.46 -1.03
CA VAL A 62 2.37 14.55 -1.49
C VAL A 62 1.57 14.08 -0.28
N HIS A 63 0.28 14.35 -0.31
CA HIS A 63 -0.70 13.74 0.59
C HIS A 63 -1.30 12.49 -0.05
N ILE A 64 -2.06 11.73 0.75
CA ILE A 64 -2.82 10.57 0.25
C ILE A 64 -3.72 11.04 -0.90
N LEU A 65 -3.54 10.43 -2.07
CA LEU A 65 -4.22 10.78 -3.32
C LEU A 65 -5.49 9.96 -3.52
N ILE A 66 -5.53 8.74 -2.99
CA ILE A 66 -6.70 7.89 -3.02
C ILE A 66 -7.84 8.49 -2.18
N ASN A 67 -9.03 8.55 -2.76
CA ASN A 67 -10.24 9.02 -2.08
C ASN A 67 -11.05 7.86 -1.47
N LEU A 68 -12.05 8.21 -0.65
CA LEU A 68 -12.87 7.23 0.08
C LEU A 68 -13.64 6.27 -0.85
N GLU A 69 -14.11 6.76 -2.00
CA GLU A 69 -14.83 5.95 -2.99
C GLU A 69 -13.91 4.89 -3.59
N GLN A 70 -12.69 5.28 -3.95
CA GLN A 70 -11.66 4.39 -4.46
C GLN A 70 -11.24 3.35 -3.42
N ILE A 71 -11.02 3.76 -2.16
CA ILE A 71 -10.73 2.84 -1.05
C ILE A 71 -11.86 1.82 -0.92
N SER A 72 -13.11 2.28 -0.85
CA SER A 72 -14.28 1.44 -0.67
C SER A 72 -14.44 0.44 -1.81
N LYS A 73 -14.20 0.88 -3.05
CA LYS A 73 -14.27 0.03 -4.24
C LYS A 73 -13.18 -1.03 -4.24
N THR A 74 -11.91 -0.65 -4.04
CA THR A 74 -10.79 -1.60 -4.04
C THR A 74 -10.94 -2.63 -2.92
N LEU A 75 -11.36 -2.22 -1.73
CA LEU A 75 -11.65 -3.14 -0.64
C LEU A 75 -12.85 -4.03 -0.95
N GLY A 76 -13.93 -3.47 -1.51
CA GLY A 76 -15.10 -4.25 -1.94
C GLY A 76 -14.72 -5.35 -2.94
N ASP A 77 -13.97 -4.99 -3.98
CA ASP A 77 -13.45 -5.93 -4.98
C ASP A 77 -12.53 -6.99 -4.35
N PHE A 78 -11.70 -6.59 -3.39
CA PHE A 78 -10.84 -7.50 -2.63
C PHE A 78 -11.67 -8.53 -1.84
N TRP A 79 -12.67 -8.08 -1.08
CA TRP A 79 -13.53 -8.95 -0.27
C TRP A 79 -14.35 -9.90 -1.13
N GLN A 80 -14.96 -9.41 -2.22
CA GLN A 80 -15.74 -10.25 -3.13
C GLN A 80 -14.91 -11.36 -3.78
N ARG A 81 -13.65 -11.07 -4.15
CA ARG A 81 -12.78 -12.04 -4.81
C ARG A 81 -12.14 -13.03 -3.84
N THR A 82 -11.86 -12.60 -2.61
CA THR A 82 -11.20 -13.43 -1.60
C THR A 82 -12.19 -14.26 -0.79
N TYR A 83 -13.41 -13.74 -0.58
CA TYR A 83 -14.47 -14.38 0.20
C TYR A 83 -15.82 -14.36 -0.54
N PRO A 84 -15.96 -15.05 -1.68
CA PRO A 84 -17.14 -14.98 -2.55
C PRO A 84 -18.42 -15.62 -1.98
N ARG A 85 -18.40 -16.15 -0.75
CA ARG A 85 -19.50 -16.92 -0.13
C ARG A 85 -19.95 -16.38 1.24
N LEU A 86 -19.53 -15.16 1.60
CA LEU A 86 -20.10 -14.40 2.71
C LEU A 86 -21.08 -13.37 2.17
#